data_AF-A0A369JXB2-F1
#
_entry.id   AF-A0A369JXB2-F1
#
_cell.length_a   1.000
_cell.length_b   1.000
_cell.length_c   1.000
_cell.angle_alpha   90.00
_cell.angle_beta   90.00
_cell.angle_gamma   90.00
#
_symmetry.space_group_name_H-M   'P 1'
#
loop_
_entity.id
_entity.type
_entity.pdbx_description
1 polymer ?
#
loop_
_entity_poly.entity_id
_entity_poly.type
_entity_poly.pdbx_seq_one_letter_code
_entity_poly.pdbx_strand_id
1 'polypeptide(L)'
;MFLDEIWCAIETCHPQLKENVQELKRTEYSSPDQSELLLFEGVERDVVDFGPVFELAAELFTHIGVAFMNPEGRHHGMSKVLTRSPSTSGTSAEDLKLLALKRDGTSCPLTHVAFFGKYDFRPTLAHVIPPSIHDKPETLRYIKLMAGDKVVDAFMGEGLDSINNVMVIEASTASSYCQHRWGIEACNISGDRGTPPKYIFRSIPHDFDHSTGLISLQDGDEIHFGAGPEGDQLNLGPHPLLCNLRLAVARVLHTSGAADL
;
A
#
# COMPACT_ATOMS: atom_id res chain seq x y z
N MET A 1 -2.56 20.30 -0.45
CA MET A 1 -3.91 19.85 -0.84
C MET A 1 -4.52 18.97 0.25
N PHE A 2 -4.08 17.73 0.49
CA PHE A 2 -4.62 16.92 1.60
C PHE A 2 -4.35 17.50 2.99
N LEU A 3 -3.12 17.96 3.21
CA LEU A 3 -2.74 18.61 4.46
C LEU A 3 -3.63 19.84 4.75
N ASP A 4 -4.09 20.52 3.71
CA ASP A 4 -5.00 21.66 3.84
C ASP A 4 -6.40 21.21 4.27
N GLU A 5 -6.87 20.04 3.81
CA GLU A 5 -8.14 19.44 4.27
C GLU A 5 -8.07 19.01 5.73
N ILE A 6 -6.96 18.38 6.16
CA ILE A 6 -6.73 18.06 7.58
C ILE A 6 -6.74 19.34 8.42
N TRP A 7 -5.99 20.37 7.99
CA TRP A 7 -5.98 21.64 8.70
C TRP A 7 -7.35 22.28 8.74
N CYS A 8 -8.10 22.26 7.64
CA CYS A 8 -9.47 22.77 7.61
C CYS A 8 -10.36 22.04 8.63
N ALA A 9 -10.31 20.70 8.68
CA ALA A 9 -11.07 19.92 9.65
C ALA A 9 -10.71 20.30 11.10
N ILE A 10 -9.41 20.42 11.41
CA ILE A 10 -8.95 20.83 12.74
C ILE A 10 -9.39 22.27 13.08
N GLU A 11 -9.27 23.21 12.14
CA GLU A 11 -9.69 24.60 12.30
C GLU A 11 -11.20 24.71 12.57
N THR A 12 -12.02 23.75 12.12
CA THR A 12 -13.47 23.70 12.41
C THR A 12 -13.84 23.11 13.76
N CYS A 13 -12.92 22.40 14.43
CA CYS A 13 -13.21 21.73 15.70
C CYS A 13 -13.32 22.71 16.89
N HIS A 14 -12.58 23.83 16.87
CA HIS A 14 -12.59 24.82 17.94
C HIS A 14 -12.02 26.18 17.47
N PRO A 15 -12.57 27.34 17.92
CA PRO A 15 -12.04 28.66 17.53
C PRO A 15 -10.55 28.84 17.84
N GLN A 16 -10.08 28.40 19.01
CA GLN A 16 -8.66 28.48 19.37
C GLN A 16 -7.78 27.56 18.50
N LEU A 17 -8.29 26.38 18.09
CA LEU A 17 -7.54 25.50 17.18
C LEU A 17 -7.30 26.18 15.84
N LYS A 18 -8.24 27.01 15.39
CA LYS A 18 -8.04 27.81 14.18
C LYS A 18 -6.85 28.75 14.29
N GLU A 19 -6.74 29.47 15.41
CA GLU A 19 -5.61 30.37 15.65
C GLU A 19 -4.30 29.58 15.77
N ASN A 20 -4.31 28.49 16.51
CA ASN A 20 -3.13 27.66 16.75
C ASN A 20 -2.61 27.00 15.46
N VAL A 21 -3.48 26.53 14.57
CA VAL A 21 -3.09 26.00 13.25
C VAL A 21 -2.43 27.08 12.38
N GLN A 22 -2.94 28.32 12.43
CA GLN A 22 -2.34 29.43 11.68
C GLN A 22 -0.97 29.84 12.23
N GLU A 23 -0.79 29.75 13.55
CA GLU A 23 0.52 29.95 14.18
C GLU A 23 1.49 28.83 13.82
N LEU A 24 1.07 27.56 13.93
CA LEU A 24 1.86 26.40 13.51
C LEU A 24 2.35 26.48 12.06
N LYS A 25 1.52 26.99 11.15
CA LYS A 25 1.89 27.19 9.73
C LYS A 25 3.00 28.24 9.55
N ARG A 26 3.21 29.12 10.53
CA ARG A 26 4.23 30.19 10.51
C ARG A 26 5.46 29.87 11.36
N THR A 27 5.31 29.03 12.37
CA THR A 27 6.41 28.58 13.22
C THR A 27 7.31 27.60 12.47
N GLU A 28 8.63 27.75 12.57
CA GLU A 28 9.55 26.73 12.06
C GLU A 28 9.34 25.42 12.83
N TYR A 29 9.25 24.30 12.09
CA TYR A 29 9.12 22.99 12.69
C TYR A 29 10.33 22.68 13.58
N SER A 30 10.04 22.32 14.83
CA SER A 30 11.04 21.97 15.82
C SER A 30 10.99 20.49 16.22
N SER A 31 9.83 20.03 16.71
CA SER A 31 9.58 18.65 17.13
C SER A 31 8.08 18.34 17.20
N PRO A 32 7.67 17.06 17.14
CA PRO A 32 6.26 16.67 17.26
C PRO A 32 5.63 17.14 18.57
N ASP A 33 6.33 16.97 19.70
CA ASP A 33 5.84 17.34 21.03
C ASP A 33 5.57 18.85 21.13
N GLN A 34 6.47 19.68 20.58
CA GLN A 34 6.26 21.13 20.55
C GLN A 34 5.13 21.53 19.61
N SER A 35 4.98 20.87 18.46
CA SER A 35 3.86 21.11 17.57
C SER A 35 2.52 20.72 18.21
N GLU A 36 2.47 19.62 18.97
CA GLU A 36 1.27 19.22 19.72
C GLU A 36 0.93 20.24 20.82
N LEU A 37 1.94 20.66 21.60
CA LEU A 37 1.76 21.66 22.65
C LEU A 37 1.20 22.97 22.08
N LEU A 38 1.76 23.45 20.97
CA LEU A 38 1.28 24.65 20.30
C LEU A 38 -0.11 24.45 19.71
N LEU A 39 -0.40 23.28 19.12
CA LEU A 39 -1.72 22.99 18.55
C LEU A 39 -2.82 23.08 19.61
N PHE A 40 -2.57 22.56 20.82
CA PHE A 40 -3.56 22.51 21.89
C PHE A 40 -3.40 23.60 22.95
N GLU A 41 -2.57 24.62 22.69
CA GLU A 41 -2.40 25.73 23.63
C GLU A 41 -3.73 26.45 23.87
N GLY A 42 -4.14 26.57 25.13
CA GLY A 42 -5.41 27.19 25.52
C GLY A 42 -6.68 26.40 25.15
N VAL A 43 -6.54 25.13 24.74
CA VAL A 43 -7.66 24.27 24.35
C VAL A 43 -7.96 23.23 25.44
N GLU A 44 -9.15 23.28 26.03
CA GLU A 44 -9.64 22.22 26.91
C GLU A 44 -10.11 21.02 26.06
N ARG A 45 -9.28 19.98 25.96
CA ARG A 45 -9.46 18.87 25.01
C ARG A 45 -10.80 18.12 25.19
N ASP A 46 -11.31 18.06 26.41
CA ASP A 46 -12.53 17.30 26.75
C ASP A 46 -13.82 17.94 26.22
N VAL A 47 -13.77 19.22 25.83
CA VAL A 47 -14.94 19.96 25.29
C VAL A 47 -14.84 20.25 23.80
N VAL A 48 -13.76 19.84 23.14
CA VAL A 48 -13.58 20.02 21.70
C VAL A 48 -14.42 19.00 20.93
N ASP A 49 -15.15 19.49 19.94
CA ASP A 49 -15.83 18.62 18.99
C ASP A 49 -14.87 18.21 17.86
N PHE A 50 -14.29 17.02 17.99
CA PHE A 50 -13.45 16.42 16.95
C PHE A 50 -14.24 15.74 15.83
N GLY A 51 -15.57 15.88 15.80
CA GLY A 51 -16.46 15.35 14.76
C GLY A 51 -15.93 15.55 13.33
N PRO A 52 -15.53 16.77 12.92
CA PRO A 52 -15.00 17.01 11.57
C PRO A 52 -13.75 16.19 11.23
N VAL A 53 -12.85 15.98 12.20
CA VAL A 53 -11.65 15.15 12.01
C VAL A 53 -12.03 13.67 11.92
N PHE A 54 -12.98 13.22 12.72
CA PHE A 54 -13.48 11.84 12.66
C PHE A 54 -14.22 11.54 11.37
N GLU A 55 -15.00 12.50 10.84
CA GLU A 55 -15.65 12.38 9.54
C GLU A 55 -14.62 12.24 8.41
N LEU A 56 -13.60 13.11 8.39
CA LEU A 56 -12.51 13.01 7.41
C LEU A 56 -11.77 11.67 7.52
N ALA A 57 -11.48 11.20 8.74
CA ALA A 57 -10.86 9.91 8.95
C ALA A 57 -11.76 8.76 8.45
N ALA A 58 -13.06 8.80 8.74
CA ALA A 58 -14.03 7.81 8.29
C ALA A 58 -14.13 7.75 6.76
N GLU A 59 -14.10 8.89 6.08
CA GLU A 59 -14.04 8.95 4.61
C GLU A 59 -12.77 8.28 4.07
N LEU A 60 -11.61 8.59 4.65
CA LEU A 60 -10.34 7.99 4.25
C LEU A 60 -10.35 6.46 4.44
N PHE A 61 -10.83 5.97 5.59
CA PHE A 61 -10.95 4.53 5.83
C PHE A 61 -11.94 3.87 4.87
N THR A 62 -13.06 4.51 4.59
CA THR A 62 -14.09 4.00 3.69
C THR A 62 -13.56 3.89 2.26
N HIS A 63 -12.89 4.92 1.76
CA HIS A 63 -12.48 4.98 0.36
C HIS A 63 -11.14 4.31 0.09
N ILE A 64 -10.18 4.38 1.02
CA ILE A 64 -8.85 3.76 0.86
C ILE A 64 -8.77 2.47 1.65
N GLY A 65 -9.02 2.51 2.96
CA GLY A 65 -8.85 1.36 3.85
C GLY A 65 -9.61 0.12 3.36
N VAL A 66 -10.93 0.23 3.20
CA VAL A 66 -11.79 -0.86 2.71
C VAL A 66 -11.38 -1.33 1.31
N ALA A 67 -10.95 -0.41 0.44
CA ALA A 67 -10.54 -0.78 -0.92
C ALA A 67 -9.26 -1.61 -0.93
N PHE A 68 -8.34 -1.35 0.01
CA PHE A 68 -7.10 -2.10 0.17
C PHE A 68 -7.26 -3.40 0.99
N MET A 69 -8.28 -3.48 1.86
CA MET A 69 -8.63 -4.68 2.64
C MET A 69 -9.46 -5.71 1.87
N ASN A 70 -10.16 -5.30 0.81
CA ASN A 70 -10.96 -6.20 0.00
C ASN A 70 -10.38 -6.35 -1.43
N PRO A 71 -9.29 -7.12 -1.60
CA PRO A 71 -8.59 -7.16 -2.87
C PRO A 71 -9.39 -7.82 -3.99
N GLU A 72 -10.29 -8.74 -3.66
CA GLU A 72 -11.11 -9.49 -4.61
C GLU A 72 -12.44 -8.78 -4.95
N GLY A 73 -12.75 -7.64 -4.33
CA GLY A 73 -14.04 -6.96 -4.51
C GLY A 73 -15.21 -7.73 -3.89
N ARG A 74 -16.45 -7.38 -4.27
CA ARG A 74 -17.70 -8.00 -3.72
C ARG A 74 -17.93 -9.45 -4.18
N HIS A 75 -16.89 -10.25 -4.42
CA HIS A 75 -17.02 -11.69 -4.62
C HIS A 75 -17.17 -12.43 -3.28
N HIS A 76 -18.07 -11.93 -2.42
CA HIS A 76 -18.57 -12.69 -1.28
C HIS A 76 -19.69 -13.62 -1.76
N GLY A 77 -19.30 -14.85 -2.07
CA GLY A 77 -20.22 -15.95 -2.32
C GLY A 77 -19.45 -17.14 -2.83
N MET A 78 -18.90 -17.93 -1.89
CA MET A 78 -18.47 -19.33 -2.04
C MET A 78 -17.99 -19.75 -3.43
N SER A 79 -16.68 -20.04 -3.54
CA SER A 79 -16.11 -21.10 -4.38
C SER A 79 -17.08 -21.73 -5.39
N LYS A 80 -17.36 -21.00 -6.47
CA LYS A 80 -17.90 -21.54 -7.71
C LYS A 80 -16.91 -21.16 -8.77
N VAL A 81 -16.09 -22.16 -9.12
CA VAL A 81 -15.60 -22.45 -10.46
C VAL A 81 -15.61 -21.23 -11.37
N LEU A 82 -14.41 -20.70 -11.62
CA LEU A 82 -14.06 -19.72 -12.66
C LEU A 82 -14.84 -19.93 -13.97
N THR A 83 -16.07 -19.45 -14.06
CA THR A 83 -16.74 -19.22 -15.34
C THR A 83 -16.26 -17.88 -15.84
N ARG A 84 -15.16 -17.99 -16.59
CA ARG A 84 -14.55 -17.03 -17.50
C ARG A 84 -15.62 -16.16 -18.17
N SER A 85 -15.78 -14.94 -17.68
CA SER A 85 -16.52 -13.91 -18.40
C SER A 85 -15.65 -13.45 -19.59
N PRO A 86 -16.15 -13.42 -20.82
CA PRO A 86 -15.38 -12.97 -21.97
C PRO A 86 -15.52 -11.45 -22.09
N SER A 87 -14.55 -10.70 -21.57
CA SER A 87 -14.45 -9.27 -21.87
C SER A 87 -13.00 -8.83 -22.04
N THR A 88 -12.76 -8.28 -23.24
CA THR A 88 -11.79 -7.22 -23.58
C THR A 88 -10.33 -7.44 -23.18
N SER A 89 -9.54 -8.00 -24.10
CA SER A 89 -8.09 -7.74 -24.34
C SER A 89 -7.14 -7.50 -23.14
N GLY A 90 -7.47 -7.99 -21.95
CA GLY A 90 -6.59 -7.95 -20.78
C GLY A 90 -5.68 -9.17 -20.76
N THR A 91 -4.45 -8.97 -20.32
CA THR A 91 -3.49 -10.04 -20.02
C THR A 91 -4.14 -10.96 -18.99
N SER A 92 -4.21 -12.28 -19.25
CA SER A 92 -4.83 -13.17 -18.26
C SER A 92 -3.98 -13.22 -16.98
N ALA A 93 -4.59 -13.54 -15.83
CA ALA A 93 -3.84 -13.69 -14.58
C ALA A 93 -2.69 -14.71 -14.69
N GLU A 94 -2.87 -15.77 -15.50
CA GLU A 94 -1.79 -16.73 -15.77
C GLU A 94 -0.68 -16.13 -16.66
N ASP A 95 -1.03 -15.28 -17.64
CA ASP A 95 -0.03 -14.58 -18.44
C ASP A 95 0.79 -13.59 -17.60
N LEU A 96 0.14 -12.81 -16.71
CA LEU A 96 0.83 -11.91 -15.77
C LEU A 96 1.77 -12.69 -14.83
N LYS A 97 1.31 -13.85 -14.35
CA LYS A 97 2.13 -14.74 -13.53
C LYS A 97 3.34 -15.27 -14.27
N LEU A 98 3.19 -15.65 -15.55
CA LEU A 98 4.31 -16.08 -16.38
C LEU A 98 5.30 -14.93 -16.62
N LEU A 99 4.81 -13.71 -16.88
CA LEU A 99 5.66 -12.53 -17.01
C LEU A 99 6.43 -12.22 -15.72
N ALA A 100 5.78 -12.31 -14.56
CA ALA A 100 6.43 -12.12 -13.27
C ALA A 100 7.48 -13.19 -12.97
N LEU A 101 7.23 -14.45 -13.32
CA LEU A 101 8.25 -15.52 -13.21
C LEU A 101 9.44 -15.29 -14.17
N LYS A 102 9.19 -14.76 -15.38
CA LYS A 102 10.26 -14.36 -16.31
C LYS A 102 11.07 -13.18 -15.77
N ARG A 103 10.43 -12.24 -15.07
CA ARG A 103 11.08 -11.09 -14.42
C ARG A 103 11.89 -11.51 -13.21
N ASP A 104 11.29 -12.21 -12.25
CA ASP A 104 11.86 -12.41 -10.91
C ASP A 104 12.56 -13.77 -10.74
N GLY A 105 12.32 -14.70 -11.66
CA GLY A 105 12.84 -16.06 -11.61
C GLY A 105 11.83 -17.06 -11.05
N THR A 106 12.32 -18.26 -10.73
CA THR A 106 11.48 -19.41 -10.35
C THR A 106 11.52 -19.73 -8.85
N SER A 107 12.01 -18.79 -8.05
CA SER A 107 12.01 -18.87 -6.59
C SER A 107 11.30 -17.67 -5.98
N CYS A 108 10.69 -17.84 -4.81
CA CYS A 108 10.07 -16.74 -4.11
C CYS A 108 11.14 -15.75 -3.60
N PRO A 109 11.04 -14.45 -3.91
CA PRO A 109 12.04 -13.47 -3.48
C PRO A 109 12.10 -13.23 -1.96
N LEU A 110 11.11 -13.73 -1.21
CA LEU A 110 10.95 -13.49 0.23
C LEU A 110 11.29 -14.71 1.10
N THR A 111 11.21 -15.91 0.55
CA THR A 111 11.45 -17.18 1.28
C THR A 111 12.59 -17.99 0.66
N HIS A 112 13.04 -17.61 -0.54
CA HIS A 112 14.00 -18.31 -1.39
C HIS A 112 13.61 -19.73 -1.81
N VAL A 113 12.39 -20.18 -1.49
CA VAL A 113 11.91 -21.50 -1.93
C VAL A 113 11.67 -21.51 -3.44
N ALA A 114 12.12 -22.57 -4.11
CA ALA A 114 11.84 -22.78 -5.52
C ALA A 114 10.35 -23.16 -5.72
N PHE A 115 9.69 -22.52 -6.68
CA PHE A 115 8.31 -22.83 -7.04
C PHE A 115 8.18 -24.20 -7.72
N PHE A 116 9.17 -24.58 -8.52
CA PHE A 116 9.19 -25.85 -9.23
C PHE A 116 10.22 -26.79 -8.60
N GLY A 117 9.81 -28.02 -8.28
CA GLY A 117 10.72 -29.02 -7.73
C GLY A 117 10.03 -30.06 -6.86
N LYS A 118 10.80 -30.66 -5.94
CA LYS A 118 10.36 -31.82 -5.13
C LYS A 118 9.19 -31.53 -4.19
N TYR A 119 9.04 -30.28 -3.74
CA TYR A 119 8.03 -29.85 -2.77
C TYR A 119 6.88 -29.03 -3.40
N ASP A 120 6.92 -28.83 -4.72
CA ASP A 120 5.92 -28.14 -5.55
C ASP A 120 5.21 -26.95 -4.86
N PHE A 121 5.98 -25.91 -4.50
CA PHE A 121 5.42 -24.69 -3.94
C PHE A 121 4.69 -23.93 -5.04
N ARG A 122 3.35 -23.94 -5.00
CA ARG A 122 2.55 -23.28 -6.04
C ARG A 122 2.84 -21.77 -6.05
N PRO A 123 3.34 -21.22 -7.18
CA PRO A 123 3.54 -19.79 -7.30
C PRO A 123 2.19 -19.07 -7.21
N THR A 124 2.09 -18.05 -6.37
CA THR A 124 0.88 -17.24 -6.18
C THR A 124 1.13 -15.84 -6.73
N LEU A 125 0.27 -15.39 -7.65
CA LEU A 125 0.29 -14.02 -8.14
C LEU A 125 -0.30 -13.11 -7.07
N ALA A 126 0.46 -12.12 -6.61
CA ALA A 126 0.00 -11.10 -5.69
C ALA A 126 0.07 -9.73 -6.37
N HIS A 127 -1.02 -8.98 -6.30
CA HIS A 127 -1.04 -7.59 -6.75
C HIS A 127 -0.54 -6.68 -5.62
N VAL A 128 0.30 -5.70 -5.95
CA VAL A 128 0.76 -4.68 -5.00
C VAL A 128 -0.41 -3.79 -4.60
N ILE A 129 -1.13 -3.27 -5.59
CA ILE A 129 -2.39 -2.57 -5.40
C ILE A 129 -3.54 -3.44 -5.90
N PRO A 130 -4.61 -3.63 -5.10
CA PRO A 130 -5.70 -4.47 -5.55
C PRO A 130 -6.37 -3.98 -6.84
N PRO A 131 -6.66 -4.89 -7.79
CA PRO A 131 -7.30 -4.52 -9.06
C PRO A 131 -8.71 -3.95 -8.86
N SER A 132 -9.38 -4.29 -7.73
CA SER A 132 -10.70 -3.78 -7.38
C SER A 132 -10.78 -2.25 -7.17
N ILE A 133 -9.63 -1.55 -7.17
CA ILE A 133 -9.55 -0.10 -7.06
C ILE A 133 -9.79 0.61 -8.40
N HIS A 134 -9.54 -0.08 -9.52
CA HIS A 134 -9.61 0.53 -10.87
C HIS A 134 -10.93 1.26 -11.12
N ASP A 135 -12.06 0.65 -10.75
CA ASP A 135 -13.40 1.18 -11.03
C ASP A 135 -13.99 2.02 -9.88
N LYS A 136 -13.14 2.55 -8.99
CA LYS A 136 -13.56 3.32 -7.80
C LYS A 136 -13.04 4.77 -7.89
N PRO A 137 -13.75 5.68 -8.58
CA PRO A 137 -13.28 7.05 -8.80
C PRO A 137 -13.04 7.83 -7.50
N GLU A 138 -13.87 7.63 -6.47
CA GLU A 138 -13.65 8.26 -5.16
C GLU A 138 -12.37 7.72 -4.48
N THR A 139 -12.12 6.41 -4.54
CA THR A 139 -10.85 5.84 -4.04
C THR A 139 -9.65 6.47 -4.75
N LEU A 140 -9.71 6.59 -6.09
CA LEU A 140 -8.65 7.23 -6.87
C LEU A 140 -8.48 8.72 -6.51
N ARG A 141 -9.58 9.43 -6.25
CA ARG A 141 -9.55 10.83 -5.78
C ARG A 141 -8.82 10.96 -4.45
N TYR A 142 -9.13 10.11 -3.46
CA TYR A 142 -8.42 10.15 -2.17
C TYR A 142 -6.96 9.70 -2.29
N ILE A 143 -6.64 8.73 -3.15
CA ILE A 143 -5.24 8.38 -3.46
C ILE A 143 -4.52 9.59 -4.06
N LYS A 144 -5.12 10.29 -5.03
CA LYS A 144 -4.58 11.52 -5.63
C LYS A 144 -4.31 12.58 -4.57
N LEU A 145 -5.28 12.78 -3.69
CA LEU A 145 -5.24 13.76 -2.63
C LEU A 145 -4.05 13.52 -1.70
N MET A 146 -3.85 12.28 -1.25
CA MET A 146 -2.78 11.92 -0.30
C MET A 146 -1.41 11.74 -0.94
N ALA A 147 -1.34 11.08 -2.09
CA ALA A 147 -0.09 10.60 -2.69
C ALA A 147 0.34 11.40 -3.93
N GLY A 148 -0.51 12.32 -4.39
CA GLY A 148 -0.27 13.20 -5.53
C GLY A 148 -0.51 12.55 -6.88
N ASP A 149 -0.48 13.39 -7.92
CA ASP A 149 -0.84 13.03 -9.30
C ASP A 149 0.06 11.93 -9.87
N LYS A 150 1.36 11.96 -9.58
CA LYS A 150 2.33 10.96 -10.07
C LYS A 150 1.96 9.53 -9.71
N VAL A 151 1.36 9.34 -8.53
CA VAL A 151 0.92 8.02 -8.11
C VAL A 151 -0.24 7.60 -8.98
N VAL A 152 -1.28 8.43 -9.12
CA VAL A 152 -2.44 8.13 -9.99
C VAL A 152 -2.04 7.94 -11.45
N ASP A 153 -1.08 8.71 -11.96
CA ASP A 153 -0.55 8.52 -13.31
C ASP A 153 0.07 7.12 -13.47
N ALA A 154 0.73 6.58 -12.44
CA ALA A 154 1.24 5.21 -12.45
C ALA A 154 0.11 4.16 -12.46
N PHE A 155 -1.05 4.44 -11.85
CA PHE A 155 -2.24 3.58 -11.96
C PHE A 155 -2.82 3.59 -13.38
N MET A 156 -2.95 4.80 -13.96
CA MET A 156 -3.70 5.02 -15.20
C MET A 156 -2.87 4.73 -16.45
N GLY A 157 -1.54 4.88 -16.38
CA GLY A 157 -0.65 4.73 -17.54
C GLY A 157 -0.57 3.29 -18.05
N GLU A 158 -0.27 2.34 -17.17
CA GLU A 158 -0.12 0.93 -17.53
C GLU A 158 -1.28 0.05 -17.08
N GLY A 159 -2.19 0.58 -16.27
CA GLY A 159 -3.28 -0.16 -15.66
C GLY A 159 -2.86 -0.98 -14.43
N LEU A 160 -3.84 -1.38 -13.63
CA LEU A 160 -3.63 -2.23 -12.46
C LEU A 160 -3.36 -3.70 -12.83
N ASP A 161 -3.70 -4.11 -14.05
CA ASP A 161 -3.42 -5.45 -14.61
C ASP A 161 -2.10 -5.45 -15.40
N SER A 162 -1.08 -4.78 -14.87
CA SER A 162 0.28 -4.68 -15.44
C SER A 162 1.28 -5.52 -14.65
N ILE A 163 2.36 -5.94 -15.32
CA ILE A 163 3.54 -6.54 -14.70
C ILE A 163 4.11 -5.66 -13.57
N ASN A 164 3.96 -4.35 -13.70
CA ASN A 164 4.42 -3.35 -12.73
C ASN A 164 3.56 -3.30 -11.46
N ASN A 165 2.39 -3.95 -11.42
CA ASN A 165 1.55 -4.02 -10.21
C ASN A 165 1.48 -5.43 -9.62
N VAL A 166 2.33 -6.36 -10.07
CA VAL A 166 2.30 -7.75 -9.59
C VAL A 166 3.66 -8.27 -9.17
N MET A 167 3.64 -9.27 -8.31
CA MET A 167 4.77 -10.13 -7.95
C MET A 167 4.29 -11.57 -7.79
N VAL A 168 5.21 -12.53 -7.93
CA VAL A 168 4.92 -13.94 -7.68
C VAL A 168 5.64 -14.41 -6.43
N ILE A 169 4.86 -14.88 -5.46
CA ILE A 169 5.33 -15.23 -4.12
C ILE A 169 4.69 -16.55 -3.66
N GLU A 170 5.20 -17.11 -2.56
CA GLU A 170 4.63 -18.31 -1.93
C GLU A 170 3.25 -18.00 -1.33
N ALA A 171 2.35 -18.99 -1.27
CA ALA A 171 0.94 -18.79 -0.93
C ALA A 171 0.72 -18.24 0.50
N SER A 172 1.45 -18.74 1.50
CA SER A 172 1.37 -18.21 2.87
C SER A 172 1.92 -16.78 2.96
N THR A 173 2.99 -16.49 2.21
CA THR A 173 3.53 -15.14 2.06
C THR A 173 2.52 -14.19 1.38
N ALA A 174 1.79 -14.66 0.36
CA ALA A 174 0.73 -13.88 -0.28
C ALA A 174 -0.43 -13.60 0.69
N SER A 175 -0.85 -14.60 1.45
CA SER A 175 -1.92 -14.46 2.44
C SER A 175 -1.57 -13.42 3.50
N SER A 176 -0.34 -13.44 4.04
CA SER A 176 0.12 -12.44 5.01
C SER A 176 0.25 -11.02 4.41
N TYR A 177 0.58 -10.90 3.12
CA TYR A 177 0.61 -9.62 2.40
C TYR A 177 -0.80 -9.01 2.24
N CYS A 178 -1.78 -9.85 1.91
CA CYS A 178 -3.19 -9.45 1.82
C CYS A 178 -3.73 -8.95 3.16
N GLN A 179 -3.21 -9.49 4.28
CA GLN A 179 -3.51 -9.08 5.65
C GLN A 179 -2.66 -7.92 6.16
N HIS A 180 -1.91 -7.23 5.29
CA HIS A 180 -1.14 -6.03 5.62
C HIS A 180 -0.05 -6.23 6.70
N ARG A 181 0.36 -7.47 6.97
CA ARG A 181 1.37 -7.79 8.01
C ARG A 181 2.79 -7.36 7.66
N TRP A 182 3.02 -7.06 6.39
CA TRP A 182 4.29 -6.56 5.88
C TRP A 182 4.05 -5.79 4.59
N GLY A 183 5.05 -5.03 4.17
CA GLY A 183 5.04 -4.29 2.91
C GLY A 183 6.42 -4.16 2.30
N ILE A 184 6.47 -3.44 1.19
CA ILE A 184 7.69 -3.21 0.43
C ILE A 184 7.95 -1.71 0.43
N GLU A 185 9.06 -1.30 1.02
CA GLU A 185 9.56 0.06 0.84
C GLU A 185 10.45 0.09 -0.40
N ALA A 186 10.15 0.99 -1.34
CA ALA A 186 10.99 1.20 -2.51
C ALA A 186 11.77 2.52 -2.37
N CYS A 187 13.09 2.43 -2.37
CA CYS A 187 14.00 3.56 -2.34
C CYS A 187 14.45 3.94 -3.77
N ASN A 188 15.10 5.10 -3.93
CA ASN A 188 15.63 5.60 -5.20
C ASN A 188 14.57 5.86 -6.29
N ILE A 189 13.35 6.23 -5.89
CA ILE A 189 12.20 6.46 -6.78
C ILE A 189 12.46 7.60 -7.78
N SER A 190 13.21 8.61 -7.37
CA SER A 190 13.47 9.82 -8.15
C SER A 190 14.85 9.78 -8.78
N GLY A 191 15.04 8.86 -9.74
CA GLY A 191 15.92 9.03 -10.90
C GLY A 191 17.30 9.64 -10.66
N ASP A 192 17.94 9.36 -9.52
CA ASP A 192 19.32 9.79 -9.30
C ASP A 192 20.20 8.87 -10.17
N ARG A 193 20.39 9.32 -11.42
CA ARG A 193 21.39 8.84 -12.39
C ARG A 193 21.35 7.34 -12.68
N GLY A 194 20.19 6.82 -13.09
CA GLY A 194 20.10 5.46 -13.65
C GLY A 194 20.31 4.33 -12.64
N THR A 195 20.26 4.63 -11.34
CA THR A 195 20.29 3.59 -10.30
C THR A 195 18.92 2.90 -10.24
N PRO A 196 18.84 1.56 -10.31
CA PRO A 196 17.57 0.86 -10.19
C PRO A 196 16.96 1.05 -8.78
N PRO A 197 15.62 0.94 -8.66
CA PRO A 197 14.97 1.01 -7.36
C PRO A 197 15.47 -0.11 -6.45
N LYS A 198 15.64 0.23 -5.17
CA LYS A 198 15.97 -0.75 -4.13
C LYS A 198 14.70 -1.09 -3.37
N TYR A 199 14.38 -2.37 -3.21
CA TYR A 199 13.20 -2.82 -2.48
C TYR A 199 13.60 -3.38 -1.13
N ILE A 200 12.99 -2.89 -0.07
CA ILE A 200 13.27 -3.24 1.31
C ILE A 200 12.04 -3.89 1.93
N PHE A 201 12.23 -5.05 2.54
CA PHE A 201 11.21 -5.74 3.30
C PHE A 201 10.91 -4.97 4.58
N ARG A 202 9.63 -4.67 4.79
CA ARG A 202 9.15 -4.01 6.01
C ARG A 202 8.13 -4.87 6.70
N SER A 203 8.50 -5.39 7.86
CA SER A 203 7.54 -5.93 8.81
C SER A 203 6.66 -4.81 9.34
N ILE A 204 5.38 -5.11 9.58
CA ILE A 204 4.48 -4.19 10.27
C ILE A 204 4.17 -4.81 11.62
N PRO A 205 4.55 -4.16 12.74
CA PRO A 205 4.31 -4.69 14.08
C PRO A 205 2.83 -5.02 14.26
N HIS A 206 2.58 -6.16 14.88
CA HIS A 206 1.25 -6.63 15.21
C HIS A 206 1.27 -7.20 16.63
N ASP A 207 0.27 -6.88 17.43
CA ASP A 207 0.20 -7.29 18.85
C ASP A 207 0.11 -8.81 19.07
N PHE A 208 -0.16 -9.58 18.02
CA PHE A 208 -0.20 -11.03 18.07
C PHE A 208 1.08 -11.61 17.46
N ASP A 209 1.65 -12.61 18.14
CA ASP A 209 2.84 -13.40 17.75
C ASP A 209 2.56 -14.31 16.53
N HIS A 210 1.85 -13.77 15.54
CA HIS A 210 1.57 -14.41 14.27
C HIS A 210 2.72 -14.07 13.34
N SER A 211 3.58 -15.07 13.10
CA SER A 211 4.71 -14.96 12.19
C SER A 211 4.27 -14.43 10.82
N THR A 212 5.19 -13.75 10.14
CA THR A 212 5.08 -13.30 8.74
C THR A 212 5.04 -14.46 7.73
N GLY A 213 4.59 -15.65 8.15
CA GLY A 213 4.62 -16.88 7.39
C GLY A 213 6.02 -17.48 7.32
N LEU A 214 6.38 -18.01 6.15
CA LEU A 214 7.69 -18.61 5.85
C LEU A 214 8.73 -17.59 5.36
N ILE A 215 8.52 -16.28 5.56
CA ILE A 215 9.45 -15.23 5.12
C ILE A 215 10.77 -15.38 5.85
N SER A 216 11.86 -15.45 5.09
CA SER A 216 13.23 -15.60 5.60
C SER A 216 13.93 -14.26 5.83
N LEU A 217 13.29 -13.15 5.44
CA LEU A 217 13.81 -11.79 5.56
C LEU A 217 13.45 -11.17 6.92
N GLN A 218 14.37 -10.36 7.45
CA GLN A 218 14.16 -9.48 8.59
C GLN A 218 13.78 -8.07 8.13
N ASP A 219 13.18 -7.27 9.03
CA ASP A 219 12.89 -5.87 8.71
C ASP A 219 14.16 -5.12 8.28
N GLY A 220 14.09 -4.45 7.14
CA GLY A 220 15.23 -3.74 6.56
C GLY A 220 16.04 -4.55 5.55
N ASP A 221 15.79 -5.85 5.40
CA ASP A 221 16.45 -6.68 4.40
C ASP A 221 16.01 -6.30 2.97
N GLU A 222 16.93 -6.47 2.02
CA GLU A 222 16.67 -6.19 0.61
C GLU A 222 15.93 -7.35 -0.08
N ILE A 223 14.86 -7.00 -0.79
CA ILE A 223 14.12 -7.90 -1.67
C ILE A 223 14.71 -7.78 -3.07
N HIS A 224 15.17 -8.90 -3.61
CA HIS A 224 15.78 -8.95 -4.93
C HIS A 224 14.75 -9.39 -5.98
N PHE A 225 14.20 -8.41 -6.70
CA PHE A 225 13.39 -8.64 -7.90
C PHE A 225 14.28 -8.62 -9.15
N GLY A 226 13.76 -9.06 -10.29
CA GLY A 226 14.51 -8.99 -11.56
C GLY A 226 15.58 -10.07 -11.74
N ALA A 227 15.64 -11.10 -10.90
CA ALA A 227 16.64 -12.18 -11.02
C ALA A 227 16.31 -13.23 -12.11
N GLY A 228 15.18 -13.06 -12.81
CA GLY A 228 14.72 -13.96 -13.87
C GLY A 228 15.38 -13.68 -15.22
N PRO A 229 15.15 -14.56 -16.21
CA PRO A 229 15.78 -14.48 -17.53
C PRO A 229 15.44 -13.20 -18.32
N GLU A 230 14.32 -12.53 -17.99
CA GLU A 230 13.88 -11.30 -18.65
C GLU A 230 13.81 -10.11 -17.65
N GLY A 231 14.48 -10.20 -16.50
CA GLY A 231 14.42 -9.21 -15.42
C GLY A 231 14.76 -7.78 -15.87
N ASP A 232 15.84 -7.63 -16.64
CA ASP A 232 16.29 -6.34 -17.19
C ASP A 232 15.29 -5.71 -18.17
N GLN A 233 14.47 -6.53 -18.83
CA GLN A 233 13.49 -6.09 -19.83
C GLN A 233 12.11 -5.83 -19.22
N LEU A 234 11.82 -6.44 -18.08
CA LEU A 234 10.53 -6.40 -17.38
C LEU A 234 10.61 -5.57 -16.09
N ASN A 235 11.37 -4.48 -16.11
CA ASN A 235 11.39 -3.41 -15.09
C ASN A 235 11.93 -3.76 -13.68
N LEU A 236 12.79 -4.78 -13.50
CA LEU A 236 13.50 -5.06 -12.23
C LEU A 236 12.62 -5.12 -10.95
N GLY A 237 11.30 -5.26 -11.07
CA GLY A 237 10.37 -5.38 -9.96
C GLY A 237 9.04 -4.66 -10.18
N PRO A 238 8.16 -4.63 -9.16
CA PRO A 238 6.93 -3.85 -9.19
C PRO A 238 7.21 -2.34 -9.11
N HIS A 239 6.26 -1.51 -9.52
CA HIS A 239 6.41 -0.07 -9.58
C HIS A 239 6.67 0.53 -8.17
N PRO A 240 7.78 1.26 -7.96
CA PRO A 240 8.19 1.78 -6.64
C PRO A 240 7.11 2.60 -5.91
N LEU A 241 6.42 3.50 -6.62
CA LEU A 241 5.36 4.32 -6.02
C LEU A 241 4.17 3.47 -5.50
N LEU A 242 3.85 2.36 -6.18
CA LEU A 242 2.75 1.49 -5.80
C LEU A 242 3.11 0.70 -4.54
N CYS A 243 4.35 0.22 -4.45
CA CYS A 243 4.87 -0.45 -3.26
C CYS A 243 4.76 0.47 -2.02
N ASN A 244 5.24 1.72 -2.15
CA ASN A 244 5.22 2.67 -1.06
C ASN A 244 3.80 3.10 -0.67
N LEU A 245 2.89 3.26 -1.65
CA LEU A 245 1.47 3.51 -1.35
C LEU A 245 0.88 2.35 -0.55
N ARG A 246 1.09 1.10 -0.99
CA ARG A 246 0.59 -0.10 -0.28
C ARG A 246 1.13 -0.19 1.14
N LEU A 247 2.44 0.06 1.33
CA LEU A 247 3.07 0.08 2.64
C LEU A 247 2.50 1.19 3.54
N ALA A 248 2.31 2.40 3.01
CA ALA A 248 1.74 3.52 3.77
C ALA A 248 0.31 3.21 4.24
N VAL A 249 -0.53 2.67 3.36
CA VAL A 249 -1.90 2.25 3.72
C VAL A 249 -1.88 1.14 4.77
N ALA A 250 -1.01 0.15 4.61
CA ALA A 250 -0.87 -0.95 5.57
C ALA A 250 -0.50 -0.44 6.98
N ARG A 251 0.47 0.48 7.07
CA ARG A 251 0.85 1.12 8.34
C ARG A 251 -0.31 1.89 8.97
N VAL A 252 -1.05 2.68 8.19
CA VAL A 252 -2.20 3.44 8.71
C VAL A 252 -3.29 2.50 9.24
N LEU A 253 -3.59 1.42 8.51
CA LEU A 253 -4.59 0.43 8.95
C LEU A 253 -4.19 -0.23 10.29
N HIS A 254 -2.92 -0.58 10.47
CA HIS A 254 -2.45 -1.15 11.74
C HIS A 254 -2.40 -0.12 12.87
N THR A 255 -1.83 1.08 12.65
CA THR A 255 -1.75 2.11 13.70
C THR A 255 -3.13 2.58 14.18
N SER A 256 -4.16 2.47 13.34
CA SER A 256 -5.55 2.80 13.71
C SER A 256 -6.34 1.63 14.30
N GLY A 257 -5.80 0.41 14.30
CA GLY A 257 -6.53 -0.81 14.69
C GLY A 257 -7.56 -1.29 13.65
N ALA A 258 -7.68 -0.62 12.50
CA ALA A 258 -8.61 -1.02 11.44
C ALA A 258 -8.23 -2.35 10.77
N ALA A 259 -6.96 -2.73 10.80
CA ALA A 259 -6.48 -4.02 10.30
C ALA A 259 -6.92 -5.22 11.15
N ASP A 260 -7.32 -4.97 12.41
CA ASP A 260 -7.65 -6.02 13.40
C ASP A 260 -9.16 -6.32 13.49
N LEU A 261 -9.99 -5.58 12.73
CA LEU A 261 -11.46 -5.70 12.69
C LEU A 261 -11.93 -6.72 11.64
#